data_AF-A0A7Y5X270-F1
#
_entry.id   AF-A0A7Y5X270-F1
#
_cell.length_a   1.000
_cell.length_b   1.000
_cell.length_c   1.000
_cell.angle_alpha   90.00
_cell.angle_beta   90.00
_cell.angle_gamma   90.00
#
_symmetry.space_group_name_H-M   'P 1'
#
loop_
_entity.id
_entity.type
_entity.pdbx_description
1 polymer ?
#
loop_
_entity_poly.entity_id
_entity_poly.type
_entity_poly.pdbx_seq_one_letter_code
_entity_poly.pdbx_strand_id
1 'polypeptide(L)'
;MTAYKFLAADGTGTFSRFRWPVGAWVEAEVDPCRSGVHACRRSDLPYWLGPSLYEIELAGDLVEDGLKVVAERGRLTRRIDAWNEEAREEYSQMCIARAAELAASSPVPLTSWAPPREASAGGPALMGFIAARIAEEIGGLDAYVDERVRQANWLVDRLALT
;
A
#
# COMPACT_ATOMS: atom_id res chain seq x y z
N MET A 1 -13.17 13.31 4.92
CA MET A 1 -11.83 12.81 5.30
C MET A 1 -10.99 12.64 4.05
N THR A 2 -9.73 13.07 4.04
CA THR A 2 -8.78 12.76 2.95
C THR A 2 -8.09 11.43 3.21
N ALA A 3 -8.05 10.55 2.21
CA ALA A 3 -7.43 9.24 2.26
C ALA A 3 -6.79 8.91 0.89
N TYR A 4 -6.34 7.67 0.71
CA TYR A 4 -5.68 7.22 -0.51
C TYR A 4 -6.35 5.99 -1.10
N LYS A 5 -6.29 5.87 -2.42
CA LYS A 5 -6.83 4.73 -3.15
C LYS A 5 -5.88 4.29 -4.24
N PHE A 6 -5.48 3.03 -4.20
CA PHE A 6 -4.80 2.39 -5.30
C PHE A 6 -5.81 1.78 -6.28
N LEU A 7 -5.48 1.90 -7.57
CA LEU A 7 -6.25 1.39 -8.69
C LEU A 7 -5.31 0.73 -9.69
N ALA A 8 -5.89 -0.03 -10.63
CA ALA A 8 -5.18 -0.49 -11.81
C ALA A 8 -4.65 0.70 -12.65
N ALA A 9 -3.76 0.41 -13.61
CA ALA A 9 -3.09 1.43 -14.41
C ALA A 9 -4.08 2.33 -15.17
N ASP A 10 -5.20 1.75 -15.60
CA ASP A 10 -6.28 2.46 -16.26
C ASP A 10 -7.09 3.33 -15.28
N GLY A 11 -7.13 3.02 -13.97
CA GLY A 11 -7.97 3.67 -12.96
C GLY A 11 -9.22 2.84 -12.61
N THR A 12 -9.19 1.54 -12.87
CA THR A 12 -10.22 0.59 -12.47
C THR A 12 -9.91 0.01 -11.08
N GLY A 13 -10.93 -0.17 -10.24
CA GLY A 13 -10.77 -0.79 -8.92
C GLY A 13 -10.42 -2.28 -9.05
N THR A 14 -9.38 -2.73 -8.35
CA THR A 14 -8.86 -4.11 -8.44
C THR A 14 -9.94 -5.16 -8.13
N PHE A 15 -10.73 -4.95 -7.07
CA PHE A 15 -11.77 -5.89 -6.66
C PHE A 15 -13.14 -5.60 -7.28
N SER A 16 -13.56 -4.33 -7.27
CA SER A 16 -14.90 -3.95 -7.77
C SER A 16 -15.01 -3.94 -9.29
N ARG A 17 -13.88 -3.91 -10.01
CA ARG A 17 -13.80 -3.69 -11.46
C ARG A 17 -14.50 -2.42 -11.94
N PHE A 18 -14.80 -1.50 -11.03
CA PHE A 18 -15.45 -0.24 -11.32
C PHE A 18 -14.42 0.78 -11.81
N ARG A 19 -14.72 1.43 -12.93
CA ARG A 19 -13.91 2.51 -13.51
C ARG A 19 -14.18 3.80 -12.74
N TRP A 20 -13.21 4.28 -11.99
CA TRP A 20 -13.40 5.48 -11.17
C TRP A 20 -13.33 6.77 -12.00
N PRO A 21 -14.30 7.68 -11.88
CA PRO A 21 -14.17 9.04 -12.40
C PRO A 21 -13.31 9.89 -11.45
N VAL A 22 -12.55 10.82 -12.01
CA VAL A 22 -11.86 11.87 -11.24
C VAL A 22 -12.78 13.07 -11.12
N GLY A 23 -12.90 13.64 -9.91
CA GLY A 23 -13.70 14.83 -9.63
C GLY A 23 -15.21 14.59 -9.44
N ALA A 24 -15.71 13.37 -9.62
CA ALA A 24 -17.11 13.01 -9.35
C ALA A 24 -17.25 12.13 -8.11
N TRP A 25 -18.36 12.31 -7.39
CA TRP A 25 -18.72 11.46 -6.26
C TRP A 25 -19.21 10.11 -6.75
N VAL A 26 -18.68 9.05 -6.13
CA VAL A 26 -19.14 7.68 -6.27
C VAL A 26 -19.74 7.30 -4.92
N GLU A 27 -20.95 6.74 -4.96
CA GLU A 27 -21.71 6.34 -3.78
C GLU A 27 -21.98 4.83 -3.83
N ALA A 28 -22.02 4.20 -2.66
CA ALA A 28 -22.39 2.81 -2.50
C ALA A 28 -23.06 2.63 -1.13
N GLU A 29 -24.06 1.75 -1.04
CA GLU A 29 -24.60 1.34 0.26
C GLU A 29 -23.46 0.74 1.12
N VAL A 30 -23.39 1.10 2.40
CA VAL A 30 -22.35 0.61 3.31
C VAL A 30 -22.81 -0.67 3.97
N ASP A 31 -22.12 -1.77 3.66
CA ASP A 31 -22.16 -3.02 4.40
C ASP A 31 -20.70 -3.39 4.71
N PRO A 32 -20.26 -3.28 5.98
CA PRO A 32 -18.88 -3.54 6.37
C PRO A 32 -18.37 -4.88 5.81
N CYS A 33 -17.27 -4.84 5.05
CA CYS A 33 -16.67 -5.97 4.30
C CYS A 33 -17.39 -6.44 3.03
N ARG A 34 -18.55 -5.89 2.65
CA ARG A 34 -19.27 -6.25 1.40
C ARG A 34 -19.44 -5.10 0.43
N SER A 35 -19.71 -3.88 0.91
CA SER A 35 -19.96 -2.71 0.05
C SER A 35 -19.51 -1.41 0.73
N GLY A 36 -19.46 -0.33 -0.05
CA GLY A 36 -18.92 0.96 0.38
C GLY A 36 -17.65 1.37 -0.36
N VAL A 37 -17.30 2.64 -0.27
CA VAL A 37 -16.08 3.21 -0.83
C VAL A 37 -14.90 2.91 0.09
N HIS A 38 -14.02 2.03 -0.39
CA HIS A 38 -12.82 1.62 0.35
C HIS A 38 -11.60 2.48 -0.01
N ALA A 39 -10.89 2.94 1.00
CA ALA A 39 -9.63 3.68 0.89
C ALA A 39 -8.69 3.26 2.04
N CYS A 40 -7.46 3.78 2.02
CA CYS A 40 -6.46 3.53 3.05
C CYS A 40 -5.86 4.82 3.60
N ARG A 41 -5.37 4.78 4.83
CA ARG A 41 -4.60 5.87 5.43
C ARG A 41 -3.17 5.83 4.92
N ARG A 42 -2.39 6.88 5.22
CA ARG A 42 -0.95 6.93 4.94
C ARG A 42 -0.19 5.75 5.55
N SER A 43 -0.50 5.41 6.80
CA SER A 43 0.08 4.26 7.52
C SER A 43 -0.19 2.92 6.83
N ASP A 44 -1.26 2.87 6.03
CA ASP A 44 -1.77 1.63 5.45
C ASP A 44 -1.32 1.45 3.98
N LEU A 45 -0.65 2.45 3.38
CA LEU A 45 -0.21 2.42 1.98
C LEU A 45 0.53 1.13 1.57
N PRO A 46 1.48 0.58 2.38
CA PRO A 46 2.23 -0.61 1.98
C PRO A 46 1.37 -1.86 1.76
N TYR A 47 0.17 -1.90 2.35
CA TYR A 47 -0.76 -3.02 2.23
C TYR A 47 -1.67 -2.90 0.99
N TRP A 48 -1.73 -1.72 0.39
CA TRP A 48 -2.67 -1.38 -0.68
C TRP A 48 -2.01 -1.19 -2.05
N LEU A 49 -0.69 -1.31 -2.13
CA LEU A 49 0.10 -0.96 -3.31
C LEU A 49 -0.47 -1.55 -4.60
N GLY A 50 -0.66 -0.66 -5.58
CA GLY A 50 -1.12 -0.98 -6.92
C GLY A 50 -0.49 -0.06 -7.97
N PRO A 51 -0.83 -0.24 -9.25
CA PRO A 51 -0.20 0.50 -10.34
C PRO A 51 -0.38 2.02 -10.30
N SER A 52 -1.54 2.51 -9.84
CA SER A 52 -1.86 3.94 -9.78
C SER A 52 -2.34 4.33 -8.39
N LEU A 53 -1.86 5.46 -7.87
CA LEU A 53 -2.27 6.02 -6.58
C LEU A 53 -3.06 7.31 -6.78
N TYR A 54 -4.15 7.45 -6.03
CA TYR A 54 -4.98 8.64 -6.01
C TYR A 54 -5.21 9.11 -4.58
N GLU A 55 -5.34 10.42 -4.43
CA GLU A 55 -5.97 11.01 -3.26
C GLU A 55 -7.49 10.95 -3.43
N ILE A 56 -8.19 10.61 -2.36
CA ILE A 56 -9.65 10.47 -2.35
C ILE A 56 -10.23 11.23 -1.16
N GLU A 57 -11.27 12.01 -1.44
CA GLU A 57 -12.12 12.62 -0.42
C GLU A 57 -13.25 11.65 -0.08
N LEU A 58 -13.45 11.36 1.20
CA LEU A 58 -14.51 10.50 1.74
C LEU A 58 -15.52 11.32 2.54
N ALA A 59 -16.80 10.99 2.43
CA ALA A 59 -17.90 11.62 3.16
C ALA A 59 -19.03 10.62 3.45
N GLY A 60 -20.00 11.05 4.28
CA GLY A 60 -21.06 10.20 4.80
C GLY A 60 -20.63 9.45 6.06
N ASP A 61 -21.26 8.31 6.34
CA ASP A 61 -20.81 7.43 7.41
C ASP A 61 -19.41 6.87 7.10
N LEU A 62 -18.49 6.99 8.06
CA LEU A 62 -17.12 6.50 7.96
C LEU A 62 -16.86 5.42 9.02
N VAL A 63 -16.37 4.27 8.55
CA VAL A 63 -15.94 3.17 9.40
C VAL A 63 -14.45 2.93 9.21
N GLU A 64 -13.72 3.05 10.31
CA GLU A 64 -12.32 2.67 10.41
C GLU A 64 -12.23 1.20 10.83
N ASP A 65 -11.69 0.32 9.98
CA ASP A 65 -11.62 -1.12 10.25
C ASP A 65 -10.24 -1.66 9.84
N GLY A 66 -9.36 -1.90 10.81
CA GLY A 66 -7.98 -2.34 10.54
C GLY A 66 -7.26 -1.44 9.53
N LEU A 67 -6.78 -2.05 8.44
CA LEU A 67 -5.96 -1.41 7.40
C LEU A 67 -6.77 -0.62 6.35
N LYS A 68 -8.05 -0.34 6.61
CA LYS A 68 -8.95 0.33 5.66
C LYS A 68 -9.85 1.36 6.34
N VAL A 69 -10.28 2.30 5.51
CA VAL A 69 -11.39 3.21 5.79
C VAL A 69 -12.49 2.92 4.77
N VAL A 70 -13.71 2.74 5.25
CA VAL A 70 -14.89 2.51 4.41
C VAL A 70 -15.84 3.68 4.60
N ALA A 71 -16.35 4.24 3.51
CA ALA A 71 -17.31 5.34 3.55
C ALA A 71 -18.49 5.11 2.59
N GLU A 72 -19.61 5.79 2.83
CA GLU A 72 -20.78 5.78 1.92
C GLU A 72 -20.42 6.32 0.54
N ARG A 73 -19.57 7.35 0.49
CA ARG A 73 -19.20 8.01 -0.76
C ARG A 73 -17.77 8.49 -0.75
N GLY A 74 -17.19 8.52 -1.95
CA GLY A 74 -15.88 9.10 -2.16
C GLY A 74 -15.68 9.64 -3.56
N ARG A 75 -14.75 10.59 -3.67
CA ARG A 75 -14.40 11.27 -4.91
C ARG A 75 -12.89 11.32 -5.04
N LEU A 76 -12.36 10.78 -6.13
CA LEU A 76 -10.93 10.96 -6.44
C LEU A 76 -10.69 12.44 -6.73
N THR A 77 -9.78 13.06 -5.97
CA THR A 77 -9.46 14.48 -6.12
C THR A 77 -8.35 14.67 -7.14
N ARG A 78 -7.30 13.84 -7.07
CA ARG A 78 -6.15 13.88 -7.97
C ARG A 78 -5.41 12.55 -8.02
N ARG A 79 -4.69 12.32 -9.12
CA ARG A 79 -3.67 11.27 -9.24
C ARG A 79 -2.39 11.74 -8.55
N ILE A 80 -1.67 10.81 -7.91
CA ILE A 80 -0.33 11.05 -7.37
C ILE A 80 0.68 10.63 -8.44
N ASP A 81 1.06 11.54 -9.34
CA ASP A 81 1.95 11.22 -10.46
C ASP A 81 3.38 10.88 -10.02
N ALA A 82 3.76 11.28 -8.80
CA ALA A 82 5.03 10.86 -8.19
C ALA A 82 5.09 9.34 -7.94
N TRP A 83 3.95 8.64 -7.86
CA TRP A 83 3.91 7.18 -7.86
C TRP A 83 3.96 6.64 -9.30
N ASN A 84 5.12 6.78 -9.92
CA ASN A 84 5.42 6.35 -11.29
C ASN A 84 6.21 5.02 -11.30
N GLU A 85 6.70 4.58 -12.47
CA GLU A 85 7.55 3.36 -12.55
C GLU A 85 8.84 3.50 -11.76
N GLU A 86 9.50 4.66 -11.83
CA GLU A 86 10.74 4.93 -11.10
C GLU A 86 10.55 4.81 -9.59
N ALA A 87 9.53 5.45 -9.02
CA ALA A 87 9.23 5.35 -7.59
C ALA A 87 8.86 3.91 -7.16
N ARG A 88 8.18 3.14 -8.02
CA ARG A 88 7.86 1.74 -7.77
C ARG A 88 9.10 0.86 -7.76
N GLU A 89 10.04 1.10 -8.67
CA GLU A 89 11.32 0.40 -8.71
C GLU A 89 12.18 0.78 -7.50
N GLU A 90 12.29 2.06 -7.18
CA GLU A 90 13.01 2.53 -5.98
C GLU A 90 12.46 1.88 -4.70
N TYR A 91 11.13 1.86 -4.53
CA TYR A 91 10.50 1.19 -3.39
C TYR A 91 10.85 -0.31 -3.36
N SER A 92 10.77 -0.98 -4.52
CA SER A 92 11.08 -2.40 -4.64
C SER A 92 12.53 -2.69 -4.25
N GLN A 93 13.48 -1.90 -4.75
CA GLN A 93 14.91 -2.03 -4.42
C GLN A 93 15.19 -1.72 -2.95
N MET A 94 14.51 -0.72 -2.36
CA MET A 94 14.60 -0.42 -0.93
C MET A 94 14.13 -1.60 -0.07
N CYS A 95 13.03 -2.26 -0.45
CA CYS A 95 12.55 -3.45 0.25
C CYS A 95 13.47 -4.66 0.05
N ILE A 96 14.02 -4.86 -1.16
CA ILE A 96 14.99 -5.93 -1.43
C ILE A 96 16.25 -5.75 -0.58
N ALA A 97 16.82 -4.54 -0.57
CA ALA A 97 17.98 -4.23 0.26
C ALA A 97 17.69 -4.49 1.74
N ARG A 98 16.52 -4.07 2.21
CA ARG A 98 16.10 -4.32 3.59
C ARG A 98 15.96 -5.81 3.90
N ALA A 99 15.36 -6.59 3.00
CA ALA A 99 15.21 -8.03 3.16
C ALA A 99 16.57 -8.72 3.30
N ALA A 100 17.56 -8.30 2.51
CA ALA A 100 18.93 -8.80 2.60
C ALA A 100 19.60 -8.44 3.94
N GLU A 101 19.45 -7.19 4.39
CA GLU A 101 19.96 -6.74 5.70
C GLU A 101 19.37 -7.56 6.86
N LEU A 102 18.04 -7.75 6.87
CA LEU A 102 17.34 -8.52 7.89
C LEU A 102 17.76 -9.99 7.87
N ALA A 103 17.84 -10.61 6.68
CA ALA A 103 18.25 -12.00 6.56
C ALA A 103 19.70 -12.21 7.02
N ALA A 104 20.59 -11.25 6.79
CA ALA A 104 21.98 -11.31 7.23
C ALA A 104 22.16 -11.13 8.75
N SER A 105 21.24 -10.42 9.41
CA SER A 105 21.26 -10.23 10.87
C SER A 105 20.46 -11.29 11.63
N SER A 106 19.76 -12.16 10.91
CA SER A 106 18.91 -13.21 11.50
C SER A 106 19.75 -14.31 12.18
N PRO A 107 19.36 -14.75 13.40
CA PRO A 107 19.96 -15.92 14.04
C PRO A 107 19.53 -17.25 13.38
N VAL A 108 18.46 -17.21 12.58
CA VAL A 108 17.93 -18.34 11.79
C VAL A 108 18.36 -18.17 10.32
N PRO A 109 18.71 -19.24 9.58
CA PRO A 109 19.15 -19.13 8.19
C PRO A 109 18.00 -18.72 7.25
N LEU A 110 17.79 -17.41 7.08
CA LEU A 110 16.76 -16.82 6.22
C LEU A 110 17.31 -16.24 4.91
N THR A 111 18.59 -16.47 4.61
CA THR A 111 19.24 -15.94 3.39
C THR A 111 18.55 -16.39 2.10
N SER A 112 17.94 -17.59 2.08
CA SER A 112 17.16 -18.08 0.94
C SER A 112 15.82 -17.38 0.75
N TRP A 113 15.35 -16.60 1.74
CA TRP A 113 14.12 -15.81 1.65
C TRP A 113 14.39 -14.43 1.08
N ALA A 114 15.63 -13.94 1.19
CA ALA A 114 16.01 -12.63 0.66
C ALA A 114 15.97 -12.67 -0.88
N PRO A 115 15.13 -11.84 -1.51
CA PRO A 115 15.04 -11.81 -2.96
C PRO A 115 16.31 -11.19 -3.56
N PRO A 116 16.78 -11.65 -4.73
CA PRO A 116 17.84 -10.96 -5.46
C PRO A 116 17.30 -9.65 -6.06
N ARG A 117 18.19 -8.75 -6.52
CA ARG A 117 17.81 -7.44 -7.05
C ARG A 117 16.86 -7.52 -8.25
N GLU A 118 17.01 -8.56 -9.07
CA GLU A 118 16.22 -8.81 -10.27
C GLU A 118 14.78 -9.20 -9.96
N ALA A 119 14.48 -9.56 -8.69
CA ALA A 119 13.12 -9.89 -8.26
C ALA A 119 12.19 -8.67 -8.20
N SER A 120 12.70 -7.44 -8.39
CA SER A 120 11.87 -6.22 -8.42
C SER A 120 10.78 -6.28 -9.50
N ALA A 121 10.97 -7.08 -10.56
CA ALA A 121 9.95 -7.38 -11.56
C ALA A 121 8.64 -7.99 -10.97
N GLY A 122 8.72 -8.62 -9.79
CA GLY A 122 7.54 -9.09 -9.04
C GLY A 122 6.69 -7.97 -8.41
N GLY A 123 7.20 -6.74 -8.42
CA GLY A 123 6.49 -5.52 -8.06
C GLY A 123 6.61 -5.13 -6.57
N PRO A 124 6.25 -3.88 -6.26
CA PRO A 124 6.51 -3.26 -4.96
C PRO A 124 5.74 -3.92 -3.81
N ALA A 125 4.49 -4.37 -4.06
CA ALA A 125 3.68 -5.05 -3.05
C ALA A 125 4.35 -6.34 -2.53
N LEU A 126 4.89 -7.16 -3.45
CA LEU A 126 5.54 -8.41 -3.10
C LEU A 126 6.86 -8.17 -2.36
N MET A 127 7.69 -7.24 -2.84
CA MET A 127 8.98 -6.95 -2.19
C MET A 127 8.79 -6.40 -0.78
N GLY A 128 7.83 -5.50 -0.57
CA GLY A 128 7.49 -5.00 0.76
C GLY A 128 6.95 -6.09 1.69
N PHE A 129 6.15 -7.03 1.16
CA PHE A 129 5.67 -8.19 1.92
C PHE A 129 6.81 -9.12 2.34
N ILE A 130 7.74 -9.45 1.45
CA ILE A 130 8.87 -10.32 1.77
C ILE A 130 9.73 -9.71 2.88
N ALA A 131 10.07 -8.41 2.79
CA ALA A 131 10.82 -7.72 3.84
C ALA A 131 10.12 -7.77 5.20
N ALA A 132 8.80 -7.51 5.24
CA ALA A 132 8.01 -7.57 6.47
C ALA A 132 7.91 -9.00 7.03
N ARG A 133 7.82 -10.03 6.18
CA ARG A 133 7.80 -11.43 6.62
C ARG A 133 9.13 -11.90 7.19
N ILE A 134 10.26 -11.45 6.64
CA ILE A 134 11.58 -11.74 7.24
C ILE A 134 11.71 -11.05 8.59
N ALA A 135 11.25 -9.79 8.72
CA ALA A 135 11.22 -9.10 10.01
C ALA A 135 10.39 -9.86 11.05
N GLU A 136 9.23 -10.38 10.65
CA GLU A 136 8.36 -11.18 11.52
C GLU A 136 9.03 -12.47 12.01
N GLU A 137 9.75 -13.16 11.14
CA GLU A 137 10.45 -14.39 11.52
C GLU A 137 11.55 -14.13 12.56
N ILE A 138 12.16 -12.94 12.53
CA ILE A 138 13.22 -12.55 13.46
C ILE A 138 12.65 -12.05 14.80
N GLY A 139 11.58 -11.25 14.76
CA GLY A 139 11.11 -10.47 15.91
C GLY A 139 9.62 -10.56 16.22
N GLY A 140 8.89 -11.48 15.59
CA GLY A 140 7.45 -11.65 15.76
C GLY A 140 6.62 -10.55 15.11
N LEU A 141 5.33 -10.51 15.46
CA LEU A 141 4.35 -9.61 14.84
C LEU A 141 4.69 -8.13 15.01
N ASP A 142 5.31 -7.73 16.13
CA ASP A 142 5.69 -6.33 16.33
C ASP A 142 6.74 -5.89 15.31
N ALA A 143 7.73 -6.74 15.01
CA ALA A 143 8.73 -6.46 13.98
C ALA A 143 8.13 -6.39 12.57
N TYR A 144 7.09 -7.17 12.28
CA TYR A 144 6.31 -7.04 11.05
C TYR A 144 5.67 -5.65 10.96
N VAL A 145 5.01 -5.21 12.03
CA VAL A 145 4.34 -3.91 12.09
C VAL A 145 5.34 -2.77 11.96
N ASP A 146 6.47 -2.83 12.66
CA ASP A 146 7.54 -1.82 12.57
C ASP A 146 8.10 -1.70 11.15
N GLU A 147 8.31 -2.81 10.46
CA GLU A 147 8.77 -2.82 9.07
C GLU A 147 7.70 -2.22 8.13
N ARG A 148 6.41 -2.44 8.40
CA ARG A 148 5.32 -1.81 7.64
C ARG A 148 5.20 -0.31 7.91
N VAL A 149 5.43 0.14 9.14
CA VAL A 149 5.51 1.57 9.49
C VAL A 149 6.68 2.23 8.75
N ARG A 150 7.86 1.58 8.72
CA ARG A 150 9.02 2.06 7.96
C ARG A 150 8.70 2.21 6.46
N GLN A 151 8.04 1.21 5.87
CA GLN A 151 7.60 1.25 4.48
C GLN A 151 6.60 2.39 4.21
N ALA A 152 5.64 2.59 5.11
CA ALA A 152 4.66 3.67 5.00
C ALA A 152 5.34 5.04 5.07
N ASN A 153 6.26 5.24 6.01
CA ASN A 153 7.01 6.49 6.14
C ASN A 153 7.82 6.79 4.89
N TRP A 154 8.52 5.79 4.33
CA TRP A 154 9.23 5.96 3.07
C TRP A 154 8.30 6.43 1.94
N LEU A 155 7.12 5.83 1.80
CA LEU A 155 6.14 6.21 0.78
C LEU A 155 5.63 7.63 0.99
N VAL A 156 5.31 8.00 2.23
CA VAL A 156 4.85 9.35 2.59
C VAL A 156 5.90 10.39 2.24
N ASP A 157 7.16 10.14 2.61
CA ASP A 157 8.27 11.07 2.36
C ASP A 157 8.58 11.17 0.86
N ARG A 158 8.74 10.03 0.18
CA ARG A 158 9.11 9.97 -1.25
C ARG A 158 8.05 10.59 -2.16
N LEU A 159 6.78 10.51 -1.76
CA LEU A 159 5.64 11.01 -2.53
C LEU A 159 5.11 12.36 -2.03
N ALA A 160 5.74 12.93 -0.99
CA ALA A 160 5.35 14.19 -0.34
C ALA A 160 3.85 14.23 0.05
N LEU A 161 3.37 13.17 0.71
CA LEU A 161 1.96 13.03 1.09
C LEU A 161 1.64 13.78 2.39
N THR A 162 0.63 14.66 2.35
CA THR A 162 0.19 15.49 3.48
C THR A 162 -0.83 14.82 4.37
#